data_AF-A0A024GE31-F1
#
_entry.id   AF-A0A024GE31-F1
#
_cell.length_a   1.000
_cell.length_b   1.000
_cell.length_c   1.000
_cell.angle_alpha   90.00
_cell.angle_beta   90.00
_cell.angle_gamma   90.00
#
_symmetry.space_group_name_H-M   'P 1'
#
loop_
_entity.id
_entity.type
_entity.pdbx_description
1 polymer ?
#
loop_
_entity_poly.entity_id
_entity_poly.type
_entity_poly.pdbx_seq_one_letter_code
_entity_poly.pdbx_strand_id
1 'polypeptide(L)'
;MSQCIVASLTIMLLSRTVMGDHHSLGTLVYCSDTETPSCAWTDGNGRLIGRDTMRKVMLTKHRVSEQERDQASQNLMRHAEYIEEVMTYALSIGYEFPYRMGVSARHLYEGRKRKHTPQALVDRVMQAQPSLGSTRRLADSPTNISIPNNSPIRALLNWCTTDNPLGRSVCSGVKSQENCGSCWAFAATDAIETAVSVSSNVSAVALSPQQLLQCSTRSTTQKFKYCWSSDSGVDGAPWLTSEVTWESQNNGCDGGMTHGAFMDAAQLSIGLVTELKLPYDDTNIGSWRVNATFDVCKVPAADTAASITGWEQVVGGDCSVSTSASVLLRTALQRQPIAVAINSEDPFNDYKGGFFTCPNNGNFPSKDDLNHALLLVGYGTDPLRGDYWILKNSYGSNWGDKGFLKLLADKKINCGLNVFPVLPTGAKAGASTAAVDGGGDDRYLSLTSGAWIAIAIVASVATVILTAIGLFLVRRRRNALRQEALGLQMGSGM
;
A
#
# COMPACT_ATOMS: atom_id res chain seq x y z
N MET A 1 0.53 -57.69 3.99
CA MET A 1 -0.51 -57.02 3.19
C MET A 1 -1.55 -56.39 4.12
N SER A 2 -1.41 -55.11 4.44
CA SER A 2 -2.47 -54.19 4.93
C SER A 2 -1.81 -52.91 5.47
N GLN A 3 -1.28 -52.08 4.57
CA GLN A 3 -0.83 -50.70 4.87
C GLN A 3 -1.40 -49.68 3.87
N CYS A 4 -2.49 -50.01 3.15
CA CYS A 4 -3.07 -49.13 2.12
C CYS A 4 -4.43 -48.49 2.47
N ILE A 5 -4.93 -48.55 3.70
CA ILE A 5 -6.30 -48.05 3.99
C ILE A 5 -6.37 -46.90 5.02
N VAL A 6 -5.30 -46.59 5.76
CA VAL A 6 -5.38 -45.52 6.80
C VAL A 6 -5.04 -44.13 6.24
N ALA A 7 -4.51 -44.02 5.02
CA ALA A 7 -4.21 -42.73 4.38
C ALA A 7 -5.43 -42.03 3.77
N SER A 8 -6.59 -42.69 3.67
CA SER A 8 -7.76 -42.14 2.96
C SER A 8 -8.86 -41.58 3.87
N LEU A 9 -8.81 -41.79 5.19
CA LEU A 9 -9.85 -41.28 6.10
C LEU A 9 -9.48 -39.99 6.82
N THR A 10 -8.18 -39.69 6.99
CA THR A 10 -7.70 -38.45 7.63
C THR A 10 -7.76 -37.24 6.69
N ILE A 11 -7.93 -37.47 5.37
CA ILE A 11 -8.09 -36.41 4.37
C ILE A 11 -9.55 -35.93 4.26
N MET A 12 -10.54 -36.73 4.70
CA MET A 12 -11.97 -36.41 4.55
C MET A 12 -12.59 -35.64 5.72
N LEU A 13 -11.90 -35.50 6.85
CA LEU A 13 -12.41 -34.81 8.04
C LEU A 13 -11.83 -33.40 8.26
N LEU A 14 -10.99 -32.92 7.35
CA LEU A 14 -10.57 -31.51 7.28
C LEU A 14 -11.42 -30.66 6.32
N SER A 15 -12.46 -31.23 5.69
CA SER A 15 -13.29 -30.51 4.71
C SER A 15 -14.52 -29.80 5.28
N ARG A 16 -14.65 -29.63 6.60
CA ARG A 16 -15.82 -28.93 7.19
C ARG A 16 -15.48 -28.17 8.47
N THR A 17 -14.70 -27.09 8.40
CA THR A 17 -14.75 -25.93 9.32
C THR A 17 -13.77 -24.81 8.94
N VAL A 18 -13.68 -24.46 7.66
CA VAL A 18 -13.09 -23.17 7.23
C VAL A 18 -14.00 -22.60 6.14
N MET A 19 -15.05 -21.90 6.56
CA MET A 19 -15.71 -20.91 5.72
C MET A 19 -15.19 -19.56 6.21
N GLY A 20 -14.44 -18.84 5.36
CA GLY A 20 -13.93 -17.54 5.76
C GLY A 20 -13.20 -16.73 4.68
N ASP A 21 -12.23 -17.32 3.97
CA ASP A 21 -11.41 -16.53 3.05
C ASP A 21 -11.68 -16.93 1.60
N HIS A 22 -12.39 -16.08 0.88
CA HIS A 22 -12.53 -16.20 -0.56
C HIS A 22 -11.23 -15.69 -1.20
N HIS A 23 -10.41 -16.58 -1.75
CA HIS A 23 -9.22 -16.21 -2.52
C HIS A 23 -9.56 -16.07 -4.01
N SER A 24 -9.00 -15.05 -4.67
CA SER A 24 -9.22 -14.86 -6.10
C SER A 24 -8.36 -15.80 -6.97
N LEU A 25 -8.69 -15.94 -8.25
CA LEU A 25 -7.89 -16.76 -9.18
C LEU A 25 -6.49 -16.16 -9.37
N GLY A 26 -5.45 -16.97 -9.13
CA GLY A 26 -4.07 -16.55 -9.35
C GLY A 26 -3.34 -16.02 -8.11
N THR A 27 -3.97 -16.05 -6.93
CA THR A 27 -3.30 -15.73 -5.66
C THR A 27 -2.30 -16.84 -5.28
N LEU A 28 -1.09 -16.46 -4.90
CA LEU A 28 -0.10 -17.35 -4.28
C LEU A 28 -0.44 -17.49 -2.79
N VAL A 29 -0.74 -18.71 -2.35
CA VAL A 29 -1.19 -18.99 -0.97
C VAL A 29 -0.04 -19.35 -0.06
N TYR A 30 0.84 -20.24 -0.52
CA TYR A 30 2.03 -20.64 0.22
C TYR A 30 3.11 -21.19 -0.72
N CYS A 31 4.36 -21.10 -0.27
CA CYS A 31 5.51 -21.79 -0.85
C CYS A 31 6.21 -22.58 0.27
N SER A 32 6.61 -23.82 -0.03
CA SER A 32 7.38 -24.65 0.90
C SER A 32 8.89 -24.40 0.73
N ASP A 33 9.60 -24.16 1.83
CA ASP A 33 11.08 -24.04 1.88
C ASP A 33 11.77 -25.41 2.04
N THR A 34 11.19 -26.45 1.46
CA THR A 34 11.74 -27.82 1.47
C THR A 34 12.63 -28.06 0.25
N GLU A 35 13.44 -29.13 0.25
CA GLU A 35 14.36 -29.51 -0.85
C GLU A 35 13.71 -29.52 -2.25
N THR A 36 12.40 -29.72 -2.33
CA THR A 36 11.59 -29.42 -3.52
C THR A 36 10.65 -28.26 -3.24
N PRO A 37 10.95 -27.03 -3.70
CA PRO A 37 10.04 -25.90 -3.54
C PRO A 37 8.74 -26.18 -4.30
N SER A 38 7.62 -26.23 -3.57
CA SER A 38 6.29 -26.34 -4.19
C SER A 38 5.43 -25.19 -3.69
N CYS A 39 4.94 -24.39 -4.63
CA CYS A 39 4.05 -23.27 -4.38
C CYS A 39 2.62 -23.63 -4.78
N ALA A 40 1.65 -23.20 -3.97
CA ALA A 40 0.23 -23.41 -4.23
C ALA A 40 -0.47 -22.09 -4.55
N TRP A 41 -1.33 -22.16 -5.56
CA TRP A 41 -2.11 -21.05 -6.10
C TRP A 41 -3.59 -21.29 -5.87
N THR A 42 -4.46 -20.30 -6.11
CA THR A 42 -5.93 -20.46 -6.00
C THR A 42 -6.64 -20.41 -7.35
N ASP A 43 -7.71 -21.20 -7.49
CA ASP A 43 -8.65 -21.11 -8.60
C ASP A 43 -9.73 -20.02 -8.36
N GLY A 44 -10.62 -19.80 -9.34
CA GLY A 44 -11.69 -18.81 -9.22
C GLY A 44 -12.78 -19.12 -8.17
N ASN A 45 -12.67 -20.26 -7.49
CA ASN A 45 -13.54 -20.68 -6.39
C ASN A 45 -12.76 -20.78 -5.06
N GLY A 46 -11.51 -20.30 -5.01
CA GLY A 46 -10.64 -20.36 -3.83
C GLY A 46 -10.01 -21.73 -3.55
N ARG A 47 -10.05 -22.69 -4.49
CA ARG A 47 -9.41 -24.01 -4.32
C ARG A 47 -7.91 -23.94 -4.61
N LEU A 48 -7.13 -24.67 -3.83
CA LEU A 48 -5.69 -24.81 -4.06
C LEU A 48 -5.40 -25.59 -5.34
N ILE A 49 -4.60 -25.01 -6.21
CA ILE A 49 -4.18 -25.54 -7.50
C ILE A 49 -2.70 -25.29 -7.74
N GLY A 50 -2.06 -26.13 -8.55
CA GLY A 50 -0.68 -25.88 -9.00
C GLY A 50 -0.59 -24.81 -10.09
N ARG A 51 0.62 -24.27 -10.29
CA ARG A 51 0.94 -23.24 -11.30
C ARG A 51 0.46 -23.60 -12.71
N ASP A 52 0.64 -24.86 -13.13
CA ASP A 52 0.18 -25.34 -14.45
C ASP A 52 -1.33 -25.34 -14.60
N THR A 53 -2.06 -25.69 -13.54
CA THR A 53 -3.52 -25.66 -13.52
C THR A 53 -4.01 -24.21 -13.53
N MET A 54 -3.38 -23.34 -12.75
CA MET A 54 -3.67 -21.90 -12.72
C MET A 54 -3.51 -21.28 -14.11
N ARG A 55 -2.41 -21.61 -14.81
CA ARG A 55 -2.18 -21.19 -16.20
C ARG A 55 -3.30 -21.60 -17.14
N LYS A 56 -3.74 -22.87 -17.09
CA LYS A 56 -4.84 -23.37 -17.94
C LYS A 56 -6.14 -22.62 -17.65
N VAL A 57 -6.47 -22.44 -16.38
CA VAL A 57 -7.68 -21.72 -15.95
C VAL A 57 -7.65 -20.26 -16.42
N MET A 58 -6.50 -19.58 -16.32
CA MET A 58 -6.33 -18.20 -16.81
C MET A 58 -6.53 -18.09 -18.32
N LEU A 59 -5.87 -18.95 -19.11
CA LEU A 59 -6.00 -18.94 -20.57
C LEU A 59 -7.45 -19.17 -21.02
N THR A 60 -8.15 -20.12 -20.39
CA THR A 60 -9.55 -20.42 -20.70
C THR A 60 -10.50 -19.31 -20.26
N LYS A 61 -10.36 -18.83 -19.01
CA LYS A 61 -11.24 -17.78 -18.46
C LYS A 61 -11.18 -16.49 -19.26
N HIS A 62 -10.00 -16.14 -19.76
CA HIS A 62 -9.78 -14.91 -20.53
C HIS A 62 -9.91 -15.08 -22.05
N ARG A 63 -10.39 -16.25 -22.51
CA ARG A 63 -10.67 -16.52 -23.94
C ARG A 63 -9.50 -16.20 -24.86
N VAL A 64 -8.28 -16.53 -24.43
CA VAL A 64 -7.06 -16.28 -25.22
C VAL A 64 -7.12 -17.08 -26.53
N SER A 65 -6.92 -16.40 -27.66
CA SER A 65 -6.97 -17.02 -28.99
C SER A 65 -5.89 -18.11 -29.13
N GLU A 66 -6.10 -19.08 -30.03
CA GLU A 66 -5.11 -20.13 -30.25
C GLU A 66 -3.77 -19.58 -30.75
N GLN A 67 -3.81 -18.50 -31.54
CA GLN A 67 -2.63 -17.85 -32.10
C GLN A 67 -1.79 -17.15 -31.01
N GLU A 68 -2.42 -16.62 -29.97
CA GLU A 68 -1.74 -15.90 -28.87
C GLU A 68 -1.42 -16.80 -27.67
N ARG A 69 -2.00 -18.00 -27.62
CA ARG A 69 -1.99 -18.90 -26.47
C ARG A 69 -0.59 -19.21 -25.99
N ASP A 70 0.35 -19.50 -26.89
CA ASP A 70 1.71 -19.88 -26.53
C ASP A 70 2.47 -18.70 -25.91
N GLN A 71 2.39 -17.52 -26.53
CA GLN A 71 3.04 -16.32 -26.03
C GLN A 71 2.47 -15.91 -24.67
N ALA A 72 1.14 -16.00 -24.53
CA ALA A 72 0.43 -15.65 -23.30
C ALA A 72 0.69 -16.63 -22.15
N SER A 73 0.71 -17.93 -22.47
CA SER A 73 1.09 -19.01 -21.56
C SER A 73 2.49 -18.78 -20.98
N GLN A 74 3.47 -18.50 -21.85
CA GLN A 74 4.84 -18.26 -21.41
C GLN A 74 5.00 -16.98 -20.61
N ASN A 75 4.28 -15.91 -20.96
CA ASN A 75 4.30 -14.66 -20.19
C ASN A 75 3.81 -14.93 -18.77
N LEU A 76 2.60 -15.49 -18.64
CA LEU A 76 1.98 -15.76 -17.34
C LEU A 76 2.86 -16.65 -16.45
N MET A 77 3.46 -17.71 -17.03
CA MET A 77 4.35 -18.60 -16.28
C MET A 77 5.59 -17.89 -15.76
N ARG A 78 6.23 -17.03 -16.56
CA ARG A 78 7.43 -16.28 -16.12
C ARG A 78 7.11 -15.31 -15.00
N HIS A 79 5.95 -14.65 -15.06
CA HIS A 79 5.51 -13.77 -13.96
C HIS A 79 5.22 -14.57 -12.68
N ALA A 80 4.58 -15.73 -12.81
CA ALA A 80 4.30 -16.62 -11.68
C ALA A 80 5.59 -17.15 -11.05
N GLU A 81 6.55 -17.59 -11.87
CA GLU A 81 7.86 -18.07 -11.43
C GLU A 81 8.64 -16.99 -10.68
N TYR A 82 8.72 -15.78 -11.23
CA TYR A 82 9.35 -14.65 -10.55
C TYR A 82 8.76 -14.40 -9.15
N ILE A 83 7.44 -14.51 -9.01
CA ILE A 83 6.74 -14.30 -7.74
C ILE A 83 7.01 -15.43 -6.74
N GLU A 84 7.06 -16.67 -7.21
CA GLU A 84 7.45 -17.82 -6.38
C GLU A 84 8.88 -17.64 -5.86
N GLU A 85 9.81 -17.16 -6.70
CA GLU A 85 11.19 -16.86 -6.29
C GLU A 85 11.27 -15.73 -5.26
N VAL A 86 10.50 -14.65 -5.44
CA VAL A 86 10.39 -13.55 -4.48
C VAL A 86 9.92 -14.06 -3.12
N MET A 87 8.85 -14.86 -3.10
CA MET A 87 8.29 -15.39 -1.87
C MET A 87 9.25 -16.38 -1.19
N THR A 88 9.89 -17.23 -1.98
CA THR A 88 10.87 -18.20 -1.47
C THR A 88 12.05 -17.48 -0.83
N TYR A 89 12.60 -16.44 -1.48
CA TYR A 89 13.67 -15.64 -0.90
C TYR A 89 13.22 -14.90 0.36
N ALA A 90 12.05 -14.25 0.35
CA ALA A 90 11.51 -13.57 1.52
C ALA A 90 11.35 -14.52 2.72
N LEU A 91 10.80 -15.72 2.51
CA LEU A 91 10.70 -16.76 3.53
C LEU A 91 12.07 -17.18 4.05
N SER A 92 13.06 -17.33 3.17
CA SER A 92 14.43 -17.73 3.54
C SER A 92 15.13 -16.73 4.48
N ILE A 93 14.73 -15.46 4.45
CA ILE A 93 15.27 -14.39 5.32
C ILE A 93 14.30 -14.01 6.45
N GLY A 94 13.21 -14.76 6.63
CA GLY A 94 12.19 -14.50 7.65
C GLY A 94 11.38 -13.21 7.42
N TYR A 95 11.33 -12.71 6.19
CA TYR A 95 10.54 -11.55 5.81
C TYR A 95 9.14 -11.98 5.36
N GLU A 96 8.12 -11.43 6.02
CA GLU A 96 6.72 -11.62 5.63
C GLU A 96 6.19 -10.34 4.98
N PHE A 97 5.77 -10.45 3.72
CA PHE A 97 5.15 -9.33 3.03
C PHE A 97 3.82 -8.95 3.71
N PRO A 98 3.51 -7.66 3.91
CA PRO A 98 2.24 -7.20 4.48
C PRO A 98 1.06 -7.35 3.51
N TYR A 99 1.31 -7.90 2.31
CA TYR A 99 0.35 -8.18 1.26
C TYR A 99 0.70 -9.53 0.63
N ARG A 100 -0.31 -10.23 0.10
CA ARG A 100 -0.09 -11.50 -0.61
C ARG A 100 0.26 -11.22 -2.08
N MET A 101 0.96 -12.18 -2.70
CA MET A 101 1.52 -12.10 -4.06
C MET A 101 0.79 -13.00 -5.08
N GLY A 102 1.05 -12.87 -6.40
CA GLY A 102 0.57 -13.78 -7.47
C GLY A 102 0.27 -13.13 -8.84
N VAL A 103 -0.55 -13.76 -9.69
CA VAL A 103 -0.78 -13.33 -11.09
C VAL A 103 -2.23 -13.10 -11.51
N SER A 104 -2.48 -12.03 -12.29
CA SER A 104 -3.76 -11.76 -12.98
C SER A 104 -3.72 -11.92 -14.51
N ALA A 105 -4.87 -11.70 -15.18
CA ALA A 105 -5.05 -11.76 -16.63
C ALA A 105 -4.08 -10.89 -17.44
N ARG A 106 -3.62 -9.79 -16.85
CA ARG A 106 -2.65 -8.85 -17.46
C ARG A 106 -1.33 -9.55 -17.79
N HIS A 107 -0.88 -10.47 -16.94
CA HIS A 107 0.38 -11.20 -17.13
C HIS A 107 0.33 -12.16 -18.33
N LEU A 108 -0.83 -12.34 -18.97
CA LEU A 108 -0.92 -13.00 -20.28
C LEU A 108 -0.30 -12.13 -21.38
N TYR A 109 -0.37 -10.81 -21.29
CA TYR A 109 -0.03 -9.91 -22.40
C TYR A 109 1.18 -9.01 -22.14
N GLU A 110 1.63 -8.90 -20.89
CA GLU A 110 2.79 -8.07 -20.53
C GLU A 110 4.14 -8.59 -21.05
N GLY A 111 5.05 -7.64 -21.27
CA GLY A 111 6.42 -7.87 -21.67
C GLY A 111 7.30 -8.48 -20.57
N ARG A 112 8.40 -9.11 -20.98
CA ARG A 112 9.19 -10.03 -20.16
C ARG A 112 10.20 -9.36 -19.23
N LYS A 113 10.35 -8.04 -19.28
CA LYS A 113 11.45 -7.33 -18.61
C LYS A 113 11.05 -6.93 -17.19
N ARG A 114 11.39 -7.76 -16.21
CA ARG A 114 11.43 -7.36 -14.81
C ARG A 114 12.71 -6.53 -14.59
N LYS A 115 12.56 -5.32 -14.04
CA LYS A 115 13.68 -4.39 -13.78
C LYS A 115 14.57 -4.84 -12.62
N HIS A 116 14.02 -5.62 -11.69
CA HIS A 116 14.70 -6.08 -10.48
C HIS A 116 14.72 -7.60 -10.42
N THR A 117 15.78 -8.15 -9.82
CA THR A 117 15.80 -9.56 -9.42
C THR A 117 14.88 -9.76 -8.22
N PRO A 118 14.43 -10.99 -7.93
CA PRO A 118 13.62 -11.29 -6.76
C PRO A 118 14.22 -10.77 -5.45
N GLN A 119 15.53 -10.96 -5.26
CA GLN A 119 16.26 -10.49 -4.09
C GLN A 119 16.27 -8.96 -4.01
N ALA A 120 16.61 -8.29 -5.12
CA ALA A 120 16.64 -6.83 -5.17
C ALA A 120 15.26 -6.22 -4.90
N LEU A 121 14.18 -6.91 -5.26
CA LEU A 121 12.82 -6.49 -4.92
C LEU A 121 12.56 -6.61 -3.41
N VAL A 122 12.85 -7.76 -2.81
CA VAL A 122 12.66 -7.98 -1.36
C VAL A 122 13.48 -6.99 -0.55
N ASP A 123 14.77 -6.83 -0.88
CA ASP A 123 15.66 -5.90 -0.19
C ASP A 123 15.14 -4.46 -0.26
N ARG A 124 14.60 -4.06 -1.43
CA ARG A 124 13.99 -2.75 -1.62
C ARG A 124 12.74 -2.57 -0.76
N VAL A 125 11.86 -3.56 -0.72
CA VAL A 125 10.61 -3.50 0.08
C VAL A 125 10.93 -3.44 1.57
N MET A 126 11.90 -4.23 2.04
CA MET A 126 12.41 -4.15 3.41
C MET A 126 13.01 -2.78 3.74
N GLN A 127 13.79 -2.21 2.81
CA GLN A 127 14.34 -0.87 2.99
C GLN A 127 13.25 0.19 2.99
N ALA A 128 12.19 0.05 2.20
CA ALA A 128 11.09 1.01 2.13
C ALA A 128 10.17 1.00 3.36
N GLN A 129 10.20 -0.04 4.21
CA GLN A 129 9.53 -0.02 5.50
C GLN A 129 10.45 0.59 6.58
N PRO A 130 10.07 1.71 7.21
CA PRO A 130 10.72 2.14 8.44
C PRO A 130 10.56 1.02 9.47
N SER A 131 11.67 0.65 10.13
CA SER A 131 11.70 -0.35 11.18
C SER A 131 10.52 -0.18 12.15
N LEU A 132 9.76 -1.26 12.36
CA LEU A 132 8.81 -1.48 13.47
C LEU A 132 9.52 -1.49 14.84
N GLY A 133 10.53 -0.63 15.04
CA GLY A 133 11.52 -0.72 16.10
C GLY A 133 11.91 0.63 16.66
N SER A 134 11.02 1.24 17.43
CA SER A 134 11.41 1.85 18.70
C SER A 134 10.17 1.96 19.59
N THR A 135 10.03 0.97 20.46
CA THR A 135 9.06 0.99 21.56
C THR A 135 9.36 2.14 22.51
N ARG A 136 8.44 3.12 22.60
CA ARG A 136 8.07 3.70 23.89
C ARG A 136 6.59 3.46 24.12
N ARG A 137 6.31 2.50 25.01
CA ARG A 137 4.98 2.24 25.56
C ARG A 137 4.46 3.53 26.19
N LEU A 138 3.31 3.99 25.73
CA LEU A 138 2.35 4.70 26.57
C LEU A 138 0.97 4.07 26.32
N ALA A 139 0.25 3.90 27.42
CA ALA A 139 -0.79 2.91 27.65
C ALA A 139 -2.06 3.11 26.81
N ASP A 140 -2.80 2.01 26.70
CA ASP A 140 -4.15 1.89 26.15
C ASP A 140 -5.13 2.97 26.63
N SER A 141 -5.91 3.51 25.69
CA SER A 141 -7.36 3.67 25.87
C SER A 141 -8.06 3.79 24.52
N PRO A 142 -9.18 3.09 24.32
CA PRO A 142 -10.01 3.24 23.13
C PRO A 142 -10.84 4.51 23.27
N THR A 143 -10.49 5.57 22.54
CA THR A 143 -11.33 6.76 22.45
C THR A 143 -11.87 6.90 21.04
N ASN A 144 -13.20 6.89 20.91
CA ASN A 144 -13.91 7.44 19.76
C ASN A 144 -13.31 8.82 19.44
N ILE A 145 -12.61 8.94 18.31
CA ILE A 145 -11.96 10.18 17.92
C ILE A 145 -12.99 11.09 17.26
N SER A 146 -13.63 11.92 18.08
CA SER A 146 -13.95 13.29 17.68
C SER A 146 -12.69 14.12 17.91
N ILE A 147 -12.05 14.63 16.86
CA ILE A 147 -10.90 15.55 16.99
C ILE A 147 -11.41 16.81 17.69
N PRO A 148 -11.02 17.11 18.95
CA PRO A 148 -11.40 18.36 19.59
C PRO A 148 -10.62 19.48 18.91
N ASN A 149 -11.28 20.59 18.60
CA ASN A 149 -10.70 21.80 18.02
C ASN A 149 -9.58 22.48 18.87
N ASN A 150 -9.08 21.84 19.93
CA ASN A 150 -8.15 22.43 20.90
C ASN A 150 -7.08 21.47 21.44
N SER A 151 -6.82 20.33 20.77
CA SER A 151 -5.68 19.49 21.12
C SER A 151 -4.36 20.18 20.70
N PRO A 152 -3.32 20.21 21.55
CA PRO A 152 -2.04 20.77 21.17
C PRO A 152 -1.49 20.03 19.94
N ILE A 153 -1.11 20.79 18.92
CA ILE A 153 -0.45 20.28 17.71
C ILE A 153 0.75 19.45 18.16
N ARG A 154 0.84 18.19 17.70
CA ARG A 154 1.94 17.28 18.09
C ARG A 154 3.28 17.88 17.68
N ALA A 155 4.35 17.60 18.42
CA ALA A 155 5.70 18.03 18.04
C ALA A 155 6.25 17.25 16.83
N LEU A 156 5.78 16.02 16.63
CA LEU A 156 6.07 15.17 15.49
C LEU A 156 4.74 14.59 14.98
N LEU A 157 4.54 14.69 13.67
CA LEU A 157 3.48 14.00 12.96
C LEU A 157 4.10 13.30 11.76
N ASN A 158 3.83 12.00 11.62
CA ASN A 158 4.14 11.26 10.40
C ASN A 158 3.02 10.25 10.12
N TRP A 159 2.20 10.58 9.11
CA TRP A 159 1.11 9.73 8.65
C TRP A 159 1.58 8.40 8.06
N CYS A 160 2.83 8.29 7.61
CA CYS A 160 3.39 7.05 7.06
C CYS A 160 4.09 6.16 8.10
N THR A 161 4.10 6.54 9.38
CA THR A 161 4.63 5.72 10.49
C THR A 161 3.56 5.55 11.58
N THR A 162 3.92 5.07 12.76
CA THR A 162 3.02 5.05 13.94
C THR A 162 2.92 6.41 14.64
N ASP A 163 3.70 7.41 14.22
CA ASP A 163 3.77 8.74 14.85
C ASP A 163 2.62 9.66 14.42
N ASN A 164 1.38 9.16 14.49
CA ASN A 164 0.18 9.90 14.17
C ASN A 164 -0.99 9.50 15.10
N PRO A 165 -2.14 10.19 15.05
CA PRO A 165 -3.26 9.90 15.92
C PRO A 165 -3.85 8.48 15.80
N LEU A 166 -3.65 7.80 14.66
CA LEU A 166 -4.18 6.46 14.41
C LEU A 166 -3.20 5.35 14.81
N GLY A 167 -1.96 5.67 15.19
CA GLY A 167 -0.98 4.68 15.65
C GLY A 167 -0.57 3.64 14.59
N ARG A 168 -0.85 3.89 13.31
CA ARG A 168 -0.49 3.04 12.16
C ARG A 168 -0.16 3.90 10.95
N SER A 169 0.58 3.34 9.99
CA SER A 169 0.75 4.01 8.70
C SER A 169 -0.59 4.10 7.96
N VAL A 170 -0.86 5.27 7.38
CA VAL A 170 -1.97 5.50 6.45
C VAL A 170 -1.51 5.61 5.00
N CYS A 171 -0.22 5.44 4.72
CA CYS A 171 0.34 5.56 3.38
C CYS A 171 0.49 4.20 2.70
N SER A 172 0.23 4.17 1.39
CA SER A 172 0.69 3.08 0.52
C SER A 172 2.22 3.10 0.36
N GLY A 173 2.77 2.05 -0.24
CA GLY A 173 4.20 1.99 -0.59
C GLY A 173 4.65 3.16 -1.46
N VAL A 174 5.95 3.46 -1.43
CA VAL A 174 6.55 4.46 -2.32
C VAL A 174 6.48 3.96 -3.76
N LYS A 175 5.91 4.78 -4.65
CA LYS A 175 5.76 4.49 -6.07
C LYS A 175 6.86 5.19 -6.90
N SER A 176 6.90 4.88 -8.20
CA SER A 176 7.86 5.46 -9.14
C SER A 176 7.15 5.91 -10.42
N GLN A 177 7.26 7.19 -10.77
CA GLN A 177 6.78 7.76 -12.04
C GLN A 177 7.78 7.57 -13.19
N GLU A 178 8.96 7.01 -12.90
CA GLU A 178 10.00 6.71 -13.88
C GLU A 178 10.30 7.92 -14.79
N ASN A 179 10.20 7.79 -16.11
CA ASN A 179 10.61 8.84 -17.06
C ASN A 179 9.48 9.78 -17.50
N CYS A 180 8.30 9.67 -16.89
CA CYS A 180 7.10 10.36 -17.31
C CYS A 180 6.76 11.49 -16.33
N GLY A 181 6.46 12.69 -16.86
CA GLY A 181 6.07 13.89 -16.10
C GLY A 181 4.67 13.79 -15.50
N SER A 182 4.46 12.78 -14.66
CA SER A 182 3.15 12.37 -14.14
C SER A 182 3.02 12.50 -12.63
N CYS A 183 3.95 13.21 -11.98
CA CYS A 183 3.96 13.49 -10.54
C CYS A 183 2.59 13.96 -10.02
N TRP A 184 1.86 14.75 -10.80
CA TRP A 184 0.51 15.23 -10.50
C TRP A 184 -0.49 14.10 -10.24
N ALA A 185 -0.41 13.00 -11.00
CA ALA A 185 -1.30 11.84 -10.85
C ALA A 185 -0.88 10.95 -9.68
N PHE A 186 0.43 10.81 -9.45
CA PHE A 186 0.95 10.09 -8.28
C PHE A 186 0.60 10.81 -6.97
N ALA A 187 0.79 12.12 -6.91
CA ALA A 187 0.39 12.93 -5.76
C ALA A 187 -1.14 12.89 -5.55
N ALA A 188 -1.93 12.93 -6.63
CA ALA A 188 -3.38 12.82 -6.54
C ALA A 188 -3.82 11.45 -5.99
N THR A 189 -3.33 10.35 -6.57
CA THR A 189 -3.64 9.01 -6.07
C THR A 189 -3.22 8.85 -4.62
N ASP A 190 -1.97 9.16 -4.26
CA ASP A 190 -1.48 9.04 -2.88
C ASP A 190 -2.30 9.87 -1.86
N ALA A 191 -2.78 11.05 -2.26
CA ALA A 191 -3.67 11.86 -1.41
C ALA A 191 -5.06 11.22 -1.23
N ILE A 192 -5.63 10.63 -2.29
CA ILE A 192 -6.92 9.94 -2.19
C ILE A 192 -6.79 8.68 -1.34
N GLU A 193 -5.71 7.91 -1.52
CA GLU A 193 -5.44 6.70 -0.75
C GLU A 193 -5.35 6.96 0.74
N THR A 194 -4.58 7.97 1.11
CA THR A 194 -4.40 8.36 2.50
C THR A 194 -5.68 8.96 3.06
N ALA A 195 -6.44 9.73 2.28
CA ALA A 195 -7.76 10.23 2.68
C ALA A 195 -8.75 9.10 2.97
N VAL A 196 -8.80 8.06 2.13
CA VAL A 196 -9.63 6.86 2.35
C VAL A 196 -9.16 6.10 3.59
N SER A 197 -7.85 5.90 3.73
CA SER A 197 -7.24 5.20 4.87
C SER A 197 -7.56 5.87 6.21
N VAL A 198 -7.55 7.20 6.23
CA VAL A 198 -7.93 8.03 7.39
C VAL A 198 -9.44 8.01 7.60
N SER A 199 -10.26 8.30 6.58
CA SER A 199 -11.71 8.47 6.73
C SER A 199 -12.45 7.18 7.05
N SER A 200 -11.99 6.06 6.50
CA SER A 200 -12.64 4.74 6.60
C SER A 200 -11.96 3.82 7.61
N ASN A 201 -10.87 4.29 8.25
CA ASN A 201 -10.02 3.51 9.13
C ASN A 201 -9.59 2.14 8.55
N VAL A 202 -9.18 2.13 7.29
CA VAL A 202 -8.66 0.95 6.58
C VAL A 202 -7.19 1.16 6.20
N SER A 203 -6.48 0.09 5.84
CA SER A 203 -5.16 0.22 5.22
C SER A 203 -5.26 0.95 3.88
N ALA A 204 -4.26 1.76 3.55
CA ALA A 204 -4.21 2.40 2.24
C ALA A 204 -4.06 1.37 1.13
N VAL A 205 -4.85 1.54 0.07
CA VAL A 205 -4.82 0.73 -1.13
C VAL A 205 -4.09 1.51 -2.21
N ALA A 206 -3.05 0.98 -2.83
CA ALA A 206 -2.41 1.68 -3.95
C ALA A 206 -3.39 1.79 -5.14
N LEU A 207 -3.74 3.01 -5.53
CA LEU A 207 -4.56 3.39 -6.68
C LEU A 207 -3.69 3.64 -7.90
N SER A 208 -4.28 3.44 -9.08
CA SER A 208 -3.64 3.60 -10.39
C SER A 208 -3.47 5.07 -10.79
N PRO A 209 -2.23 5.61 -10.84
CA PRO A 209 -1.99 6.90 -11.46
C PRO A 209 -2.32 6.84 -12.95
N GLN A 210 -2.07 5.70 -13.61
CA GLN A 210 -2.35 5.48 -15.04
C GLN A 210 -3.80 5.81 -15.41
N GLN A 211 -4.76 5.47 -14.53
CA GLN A 211 -6.16 5.81 -14.75
C GLN A 211 -6.36 7.33 -14.86
N LEU A 212 -5.72 8.10 -13.99
CA LEU A 212 -5.79 9.56 -14.04
C LEU A 212 -5.10 10.11 -15.29
N LEU A 213 -3.99 9.52 -15.74
CA LEU A 213 -3.33 9.92 -16.99
C LEU A 213 -4.24 9.74 -18.21
N GLN A 214 -5.12 8.74 -18.19
CA GLN A 214 -6.04 8.44 -19.29
C GLN A 214 -7.36 9.20 -19.18
N CYS A 215 -7.82 9.51 -17.97
CA CYS A 215 -9.15 10.04 -17.72
C CYS A 215 -9.20 11.52 -17.37
N SER A 216 -8.13 12.06 -16.79
CA SER A 216 -8.07 13.48 -16.44
C SER A 216 -7.41 14.25 -17.57
N THR A 217 -8.23 14.81 -18.45
CA THR A 217 -7.79 15.54 -19.65
C THR A 217 -8.56 16.84 -19.85
N ARG A 218 -9.46 17.20 -18.92
CA ARG A 218 -10.30 18.40 -19.04
C ARG A 218 -9.48 19.63 -18.66
N SER A 219 -9.64 20.69 -19.44
CA SER A 219 -9.12 22.00 -19.06
C SER A 219 -9.86 22.52 -17.82
N THR A 220 -9.11 23.15 -16.92
CA THR A 220 -9.61 23.77 -15.71
C THR A 220 -8.98 25.13 -15.50
N THR A 221 -9.76 26.07 -14.98
CA THR A 221 -9.31 27.38 -14.54
C THR A 221 -9.78 27.57 -13.11
N GLN A 222 -8.85 27.70 -12.16
CA GLN A 222 -9.17 27.84 -10.74
C GLN A 222 -8.48 29.02 -10.10
N LYS A 223 -9.23 29.75 -9.26
CA LYS A 223 -8.73 30.86 -8.46
C LYS A 223 -8.35 30.36 -7.08
N PHE A 224 -7.06 30.41 -6.78
CA PHE A 224 -6.54 30.11 -5.45
C PHE A 224 -6.42 31.42 -4.68
N LYS A 225 -6.87 31.42 -3.44
CA LYS A 225 -6.77 32.57 -2.54
C LYS A 225 -5.72 32.30 -1.47
N TYR A 226 -5.01 33.33 -1.04
CA TYR A 226 -3.96 33.21 -0.03
C TYR A 226 -4.12 34.34 0.98
N CYS A 227 -4.79 34.05 2.09
CA CYS A 227 -5.05 35.05 3.14
C CYS A 227 -3.78 35.48 3.91
N TRP A 228 -2.68 34.75 3.71
CA TRP A 228 -1.36 34.99 4.28
C TRP A 228 -0.41 35.71 3.31
N SER A 229 -0.87 36.05 2.09
CA SER A 229 -0.13 36.90 1.15
C SER A 229 -0.79 38.27 1.01
N SER A 230 -0.16 39.15 0.22
CA SER A 230 -0.61 40.52 -0.04
C SER A 230 -0.53 40.84 -1.53
N ASP A 231 -1.12 41.94 -1.98
CA ASP A 231 -0.99 42.39 -3.38
C ASP A 231 0.46 42.73 -3.78
N SER A 232 1.34 42.97 -2.81
CA SER A 232 2.79 43.12 -3.01
C SER A 232 3.56 41.79 -3.11
N GLY A 233 2.87 40.66 -3.04
CA GLY A 233 3.47 39.32 -3.04
C GLY A 233 3.86 38.83 -1.65
N VAL A 234 4.73 37.83 -1.62
CA VAL A 234 5.35 37.26 -0.42
C VAL A 234 6.88 37.38 -0.54
N ASP A 235 7.60 37.44 0.58
CA ASP A 235 9.07 37.40 0.55
C ASP A 235 9.57 36.18 -0.22
N GLY A 236 10.49 36.41 -1.16
CA GLY A 236 10.99 35.42 -2.11
C GLY A 236 10.04 35.08 -3.25
N ALA A 237 8.76 35.47 -3.24
CA ALA A 237 7.79 35.15 -4.28
C ALA A 237 6.90 36.37 -4.60
N PRO A 238 7.42 37.38 -5.33
CA PRO A 238 6.70 38.62 -5.59
C PRO A 238 5.44 38.45 -6.46
N TRP A 239 5.35 37.35 -7.20
CA TRP A 239 4.19 37.01 -8.03
C TRP A 239 3.01 36.44 -7.23
N LEU A 240 3.22 36.01 -5.98
CA LEU A 240 2.19 35.34 -5.17
C LEU A 240 1.30 36.37 -4.45
N THR A 241 0.36 36.95 -5.19
CA THR A 241 -0.64 37.89 -4.65
C THR A 241 -1.71 37.17 -3.83
N SER A 242 -2.69 37.90 -3.26
CA SER A 242 -3.78 37.30 -2.45
C SER A 242 -4.74 36.43 -3.24
N GLU A 243 -4.74 36.53 -4.57
CA GLU A 243 -5.50 35.68 -5.48
C GLU A 243 -4.70 35.41 -6.75
N VAL A 244 -4.46 34.13 -7.07
CA VAL A 244 -3.77 33.71 -8.30
C VAL A 244 -4.70 32.78 -9.08
N THR A 245 -4.82 33.03 -10.39
CA THR A 245 -5.58 32.17 -11.30
C THR A 245 -4.65 31.14 -11.92
N TRP A 246 -5.05 29.88 -11.86
CA TRP A 246 -4.33 28.73 -12.39
C TRP A 246 -5.13 28.07 -13.47
N GLU A 247 -4.59 28.08 -14.68
CA GLU A 247 -5.12 27.39 -15.84
C GLU A 247 -4.30 26.12 -16.05
N SER A 248 -4.98 25.01 -16.27
CA SER A 248 -4.30 23.73 -16.47
C SER A 248 -5.13 22.79 -17.32
N GLN A 249 -4.44 21.94 -18.05
CA GLN A 249 -4.99 20.74 -18.64
C GLN A 249 -4.01 19.62 -18.36
N ASN A 250 -4.49 18.56 -17.72
CA ASN A 250 -3.69 17.36 -17.50
C ASN A 250 -3.43 16.67 -18.84
N ASN A 251 -2.17 16.38 -19.14
CA ASN A 251 -1.74 15.86 -20.44
C ASN A 251 -0.78 14.68 -20.28
N GLY A 252 -1.21 13.64 -19.56
CA GLY A 252 -0.44 12.41 -19.39
C GLY A 252 0.97 12.66 -18.82
N CYS A 253 2.00 12.35 -19.62
CA CYS A 253 3.40 12.58 -19.26
C CYS A 253 3.92 14.00 -19.46
N ASP A 254 3.17 14.86 -20.16
CA ASP A 254 3.58 16.24 -20.42
C ASP A 254 3.21 17.20 -19.27
N GLY A 255 2.89 16.64 -18.09
CA GLY A 255 2.53 17.39 -16.91
C GLY A 255 1.03 17.52 -16.69
N GLY A 256 0.72 18.17 -15.57
CA GLY A 256 -0.62 18.32 -15.05
C GLY A 256 -0.62 18.86 -13.63
N MET A 257 -1.81 19.03 -13.08
CA MET A 257 -2.08 19.58 -11.76
C MET A 257 -2.96 18.62 -10.96
N THR A 258 -2.56 18.35 -9.72
CA THR A 258 -3.26 17.45 -8.80
C THR A 258 -4.72 17.84 -8.59
N HIS A 259 -5.02 19.14 -8.47
CA HIS A 259 -6.40 19.60 -8.30
C HIS A 259 -7.28 19.33 -9.53
N GLY A 260 -6.71 19.40 -10.75
CA GLY A 260 -7.40 19.00 -11.98
C GLY A 260 -7.78 17.52 -11.96
N ALA A 261 -6.87 16.68 -11.44
CA ALA A 261 -7.14 15.26 -11.26
C ALA A 261 -8.26 15.00 -10.24
N PHE A 262 -8.28 15.73 -9.12
CA PHE A 262 -9.37 15.63 -8.16
C PHE A 262 -10.70 16.14 -8.72
N MET A 263 -10.69 17.25 -9.47
CA MET A 263 -11.87 17.78 -10.14
C MET A 263 -12.48 16.77 -11.08
N ASP A 264 -11.66 16.16 -11.95
CA ASP A 264 -12.13 15.17 -12.91
C ASP A 264 -12.63 13.91 -12.18
N ALA A 265 -11.88 13.42 -11.19
CA ALA A 265 -12.31 12.27 -10.40
C ALA A 265 -13.67 12.49 -9.71
N ALA A 266 -13.89 13.67 -9.12
CA ALA A 266 -15.15 14.01 -8.47
C ALA A 266 -16.29 14.26 -9.47
N GLN A 267 -16.08 15.12 -10.46
CA GLN A 267 -17.13 15.56 -11.40
C GLN A 267 -17.56 14.46 -12.37
N LEU A 268 -16.61 13.62 -12.81
CA LEU A 268 -16.91 12.48 -13.67
C LEU A 268 -17.30 11.23 -12.86
N SER A 269 -17.31 11.32 -11.51
CA SER A 269 -17.58 10.19 -10.62
C SER A 269 -16.71 8.98 -10.94
N ILE A 270 -15.41 9.21 -11.14
CA ILE A 270 -14.45 8.16 -11.49
C ILE A 270 -14.32 7.23 -10.28
N GLY A 271 -14.70 5.97 -10.47
CA GLY A 271 -14.30 4.90 -9.58
C GLY A 271 -12.83 4.59 -9.79
N LEU A 272 -11.97 5.04 -8.88
CA LEU A 272 -10.53 4.81 -9.01
C LEU A 272 -10.23 3.34 -8.72
N VAL A 273 -9.51 2.70 -9.64
CA VAL A 273 -9.08 1.31 -9.50
C VAL A 273 -7.71 1.23 -8.85
N THR A 274 -7.35 0.05 -8.36
CA THR A 274 -6.04 -0.18 -7.79
C THR A 274 -4.93 -0.09 -8.84
N GLU A 275 -3.72 0.23 -8.40
CA GLU A 275 -2.48 0.10 -9.17
C GLU A 275 -2.30 -1.33 -9.71
N LEU A 276 -2.98 -2.34 -9.18
CA LEU A 276 -2.90 -3.72 -9.64
C LEU A 276 -3.89 -4.03 -10.77
N LYS A 277 -5.05 -3.36 -10.76
CA LYS A 277 -6.04 -3.44 -11.83
C LYS A 277 -5.56 -2.71 -13.08
N LEU A 278 -4.97 -1.54 -12.91
CA LEU A 278 -4.40 -0.74 -14.00
C LEU A 278 -2.97 -0.25 -13.65
N PRO A 279 -1.96 -1.15 -13.64
CA PRO A 279 -0.59 -0.73 -13.35
C PRO A 279 -0.04 0.26 -14.35
N TYR A 280 0.86 1.07 -13.79
CA TYR A 280 1.54 2.17 -14.44
C TYR A 280 2.47 1.73 -15.60
N ASP A 281 2.44 2.47 -16.69
CA ASP A 281 3.30 2.27 -17.87
C ASP A 281 3.80 3.63 -18.38
N ASP A 282 5.11 3.87 -18.26
CA ASP A 282 5.76 5.11 -18.68
C ASP A 282 6.13 5.14 -20.18
N THR A 283 5.85 4.06 -20.93
CA THR A 283 6.35 3.89 -22.32
C THR A 283 5.39 4.34 -23.41
N ASN A 284 4.07 4.47 -23.14
CA ASN A 284 3.07 4.77 -24.19
C ASN A 284 1.89 5.60 -23.67
N ILE A 285 1.97 6.94 -23.71
CA ILE A 285 0.85 7.80 -23.27
C ILE A 285 0.34 8.72 -24.39
N GLY A 286 0.64 8.36 -25.65
CA GLY A 286 0.00 8.95 -26.85
C GLY A 286 -0.91 7.99 -27.62
N SER A 287 -0.90 6.69 -27.31
CA SER A 287 -1.47 5.65 -28.18
C SER A 287 -2.07 4.45 -27.46
N TRP A 288 -2.42 4.54 -26.16
CA TRP A 288 -3.30 3.56 -25.52
C TRP A 288 -4.74 3.69 -26.05
N ARG A 289 -4.92 3.51 -27.36
CA ARG A 289 -6.14 2.92 -27.91
C ARG A 289 -6.03 1.43 -27.67
N VAL A 290 -6.29 1.00 -26.43
CA VAL A 290 -6.66 -0.39 -26.19
C VAL A 290 -7.84 -0.64 -27.12
N ASN A 291 -7.75 -1.67 -27.96
CA ASN A 291 -8.85 -2.11 -28.81
C ASN A 291 -10.12 -2.17 -27.96
N ALA A 292 -11.02 -1.22 -28.21
CA ALA A 292 -11.98 -0.74 -27.23
C ALA A 292 -13.05 -1.79 -26.93
N THR A 293 -12.97 -2.36 -25.73
CA THR A 293 -14.11 -2.98 -25.03
C THR A 293 -14.20 -2.59 -23.55
N PHE A 294 -13.24 -1.82 -23.01
CA PHE A 294 -13.19 -1.38 -21.61
C PHE A 294 -12.94 0.13 -21.53
N ASP A 295 -13.89 0.89 -21.00
CA ASP A 295 -13.74 2.32 -20.67
C ASP A 295 -13.10 2.44 -19.27
N VAL A 296 -11.80 2.72 -19.24
CA VAL A 296 -11.02 2.86 -17.99
C VAL A 296 -11.52 4.00 -17.09
N CYS A 297 -12.31 4.93 -17.63
CA CYS A 297 -12.88 6.06 -16.89
C CYS A 297 -14.26 5.74 -16.31
N LYS A 298 -14.85 4.60 -16.69
CA LYS A 298 -16.15 4.11 -16.19
C LYS A 298 -16.04 2.64 -15.84
N VAL A 299 -15.53 2.37 -14.65
CA VAL A 299 -15.40 1.02 -14.13
C VAL A 299 -16.63 0.61 -13.32
N PRO A 300 -17.00 -0.69 -13.29
CA PRO A 300 -18.05 -1.17 -12.41
C PRO A 300 -17.75 -0.88 -10.93
N ALA A 301 -18.79 -0.74 -10.11
CA ALA A 301 -18.64 -0.49 -8.67
C ALA A 301 -17.80 -1.58 -7.97
N ALA A 302 -17.90 -2.83 -8.43
CA ALA A 302 -17.10 -3.96 -7.93
C ALA A 302 -15.59 -3.80 -8.19
N ASP A 303 -15.19 -3.04 -9.21
CA ASP A 303 -13.79 -2.76 -9.54
C ASP A 303 -13.28 -1.44 -8.91
N THR A 304 -14.16 -0.66 -8.29
CA THR A 304 -13.81 0.64 -7.70
C THR A 304 -13.15 0.43 -6.34
N ALA A 305 -11.91 0.90 -6.18
CA ALA A 305 -11.15 0.84 -4.92
C ALA A 305 -11.29 2.10 -4.07
N ALA A 306 -11.41 3.25 -4.72
CA ALA A 306 -11.66 4.52 -4.05
C ALA A 306 -12.52 5.44 -4.91
N SER A 307 -13.20 6.36 -4.25
CA SER A 307 -13.82 7.50 -4.90
C SER A 307 -13.74 8.73 -4.00
N ILE A 308 -13.88 9.90 -4.61
CA ILE A 308 -13.98 11.19 -3.93
C ILE A 308 -15.20 11.93 -4.47
N THR A 309 -15.75 12.85 -3.67
CA THR A 309 -16.89 13.67 -4.10
C THR A 309 -16.51 15.13 -4.32
N GLY A 310 -15.28 15.51 -3.98
CA GLY A 310 -14.79 16.86 -4.18
C GLY A 310 -13.34 17.00 -3.78
N TRP A 311 -12.91 18.26 -3.69
CA TRP A 311 -11.60 18.65 -3.23
C TRP A 311 -11.67 20.07 -2.66
N GLU A 312 -10.63 20.49 -1.98
CA GLU A 312 -10.48 21.85 -1.48
C GLU A 312 -9.02 22.29 -1.50
N GLN A 313 -8.81 23.60 -1.65
CA GLN A 313 -7.56 24.25 -1.31
C GLN A 313 -7.46 24.33 0.21
N VAL A 314 -6.38 23.81 0.78
CA VAL A 314 -6.03 24.09 2.17
C VAL A 314 -4.97 25.18 2.20
N VAL A 315 -4.79 25.91 3.31
CA VAL A 315 -3.89 27.08 3.33
C VAL A 315 -4.29 28.14 2.29
N GLY A 316 -5.59 28.45 2.27
CA GLY A 316 -6.23 29.24 1.23
C GLY A 316 -6.70 30.63 1.70
N GLY A 317 -7.96 30.95 1.41
CA GLY A 317 -8.57 32.24 1.78
C GLY A 317 -9.02 32.37 3.24
N ASP A 318 -8.95 31.31 4.04
CA ASP A 318 -9.35 31.33 5.46
C ASP A 318 -8.12 31.39 6.38
N CYS A 319 -7.96 32.53 7.07
CA CYS A 319 -6.91 32.80 8.05
C CYS A 319 -7.46 32.87 9.50
N SER A 320 -8.64 32.32 9.76
CA SER A 320 -9.25 32.33 11.10
C SER A 320 -8.36 31.70 12.17
N VAL A 321 -7.52 30.73 11.79
CA VAL A 321 -6.57 30.05 12.69
C VAL A 321 -5.24 30.79 12.81
N SER A 322 -4.70 31.31 11.70
CA SER A 322 -3.38 31.97 11.67
C SER A 322 -3.17 32.71 10.36
N THR A 323 -2.30 33.71 10.36
CA THR A 323 -1.76 34.36 9.15
C THR A 323 -0.43 33.75 8.70
N SER A 324 0.09 32.74 9.41
CA SER A 324 1.30 32.01 9.00
C SER A 324 0.93 30.82 8.13
N ALA A 325 1.44 30.80 6.89
CA ALA A 325 1.26 29.69 5.95
C ALA A 325 1.66 28.34 6.57
N SER A 326 2.80 28.29 7.26
CA SER A 326 3.28 27.07 7.93
C SER A 326 2.36 26.59 9.05
N VAL A 327 1.76 27.50 9.83
CA VAL A 327 0.78 27.13 10.87
C VAL A 327 -0.52 26.63 10.25
N LEU A 328 -1.01 27.30 9.21
CA LEU A 328 -2.17 26.86 8.44
C LEU A 328 -1.93 25.46 7.84
N LEU A 329 -0.75 25.22 7.28
CA LEU A 329 -0.39 23.93 6.69
C LEU A 329 -0.29 22.82 7.74
N ARG A 330 0.35 23.08 8.89
CA ARG A 330 0.38 22.13 10.03
C ARG A 330 -1.01 21.80 10.54
N THR A 331 -1.89 22.80 10.60
CA THR A 331 -3.28 22.65 11.03
C THR A 331 -4.06 21.79 10.04
N ALA A 332 -3.95 22.07 8.74
CA ALA A 332 -4.57 21.26 7.70
C ALA A 332 -4.07 19.81 7.73
N LEU A 333 -2.77 19.61 7.96
CA LEU A 333 -2.15 18.28 7.99
C LEU A 333 -2.61 17.43 9.18
N GLN A 334 -3.24 18.02 10.21
CA GLN A 334 -3.90 17.25 11.28
C GLN A 334 -5.07 16.41 10.77
N ARG A 335 -5.65 16.77 9.62
CA ARG A 335 -6.83 16.10 9.07
C ARG A 335 -6.45 14.84 8.30
N GLN A 336 -5.49 14.96 7.39
CA GLN A 336 -4.98 13.89 6.51
C GLN A 336 -3.76 14.42 5.74
N PRO A 337 -2.97 13.56 5.08
CA PRO A 337 -1.90 13.97 4.15
C PRO A 337 -2.39 14.90 3.02
N ILE A 338 -1.52 15.82 2.60
CA ILE A 338 -1.86 16.91 1.67
C ILE A 338 -1.07 16.78 0.38
N ALA A 339 -1.74 16.82 -0.78
CA ALA A 339 -1.01 16.94 -2.04
C ALA A 339 -0.48 18.36 -2.19
N VAL A 340 0.80 18.49 -2.52
CA VAL A 340 1.54 19.75 -2.59
C VAL A 340 2.36 19.81 -3.87
N ALA A 341 2.82 21.00 -4.24
CA ALA A 341 3.78 21.20 -5.33
C ALA A 341 5.02 21.93 -4.81
N ILE A 342 6.18 21.63 -5.40
CA ILE A 342 7.45 22.30 -5.15
C ILE A 342 8.20 22.52 -6.47
N ASN A 343 9.27 23.29 -6.41
CA ASN A 343 10.34 23.23 -7.39
C ASN A 343 11.29 22.08 -7.06
N SER A 344 11.52 21.21 -8.04
CA SER A 344 12.43 20.07 -7.96
C SER A 344 13.67 20.24 -8.85
N GLU A 345 14.11 21.47 -9.09
CA GLU A 345 15.37 21.73 -9.80
C GLU A 345 16.58 21.32 -8.93
N ASP A 346 17.76 21.28 -9.53
CA ASP A 346 18.98 20.90 -8.83
C ASP A 346 19.19 21.74 -7.55
N PRO A 347 19.56 21.10 -6.41
CA PRO A 347 20.10 19.74 -6.27
C PRO A 347 19.05 18.69 -5.84
N PHE A 348 17.76 18.89 -6.13
CA PHE A 348 16.69 18.00 -5.66
C PHE A 348 16.89 16.54 -6.09
N ASN A 349 17.24 16.31 -7.36
CA ASN A 349 17.42 14.96 -7.91
C ASN A 349 18.53 14.17 -7.19
N ASP A 350 19.52 14.86 -6.66
CA ASP A 350 20.68 14.28 -5.99
C ASP A 350 20.45 13.96 -4.50
N TYR A 351 19.32 14.37 -3.93
CA TYR A 351 19.03 14.14 -2.52
C TYR A 351 19.04 12.63 -2.16
N LYS A 352 19.87 12.27 -1.16
CA LYS A 352 20.03 10.88 -0.65
C LYS A 352 19.59 10.68 0.80
N GLY A 353 19.04 11.72 1.43
CA GLY A 353 18.65 11.71 2.84
C GLY A 353 19.18 12.91 3.63
N GLY A 354 18.84 12.98 4.91
CA GLY A 354 19.14 14.15 5.76
C GLY A 354 18.15 15.30 5.56
N PHE A 355 18.55 16.53 5.88
CA PHE A 355 17.69 17.71 5.77
C PHE A 355 17.98 18.46 4.48
N PHE A 356 16.95 18.68 3.67
CA PHE A 356 17.01 19.45 2.43
C PHE A 356 16.61 20.90 2.69
N THR A 357 17.39 21.83 2.12
CA THR A 357 17.11 23.28 2.18
C THR A 357 16.71 23.76 0.81
N CYS A 358 15.74 24.68 0.76
CA CYS A 358 15.35 25.29 -0.51
C CYS A 358 16.55 25.98 -1.20
N PRO A 359 16.78 25.71 -2.50
CA PRO A 359 17.76 26.43 -3.29
C PRO A 359 17.48 27.94 -3.30
N ASN A 360 18.48 28.72 -3.75
CA ASN A 360 18.36 30.17 -3.92
C ASN A 360 17.88 30.91 -2.65
N ASN A 361 18.22 30.39 -1.47
CA ASN A 361 17.78 30.93 -0.18
C ASN A 361 16.24 31.08 -0.08
N GLY A 362 15.50 30.15 -0.71
CA GLY A 362 14.03 30.15 -0.77
C GLY A 362 13.42 31.21 -1.71
N ASN A 363 14.24 31.91 -2.51
CA ASN A 363 13.73 32.81 -3.54
C ASN A 363 13.16 32.02 -4.72
N PHE A 364 12.03 32.49 -5.22
CA PHE A 364 11.15 31.83 -6.16
C PHE A 364 10.55 32.85 -7.14
N PRO A 365 11.32 33.24 -8.18
CA PRO A 365 11.02 34.41 -8.99
C PRO A 365 9.81 34.23 -9.90
N SER A 366 9.46 33.01 -10.29
CA SER A 366 8.30 32.75 -11.17
C SER A 366 7.35 31.71 -10.59
N LYS A 367 6.06 31.88 -10.89
CA LYS A 367 5.03 30.86 -10.61
C LYS A 367 5.25 29.58 -11.42
N ASP A 368 5.91 29.71 -12.58
CA ASP A 368 6.15 28.62 -13.52
C ASP A 368 7.32 27.72 -13.09
N ASP A 369 8.07 28.12 -12.05
CA ASP A 369 9.14 27.31 -11.47
C ASP A 369 8.58 26.13 -10.63
N LEU A 370 7.26 26.07 -10.41
CA LEU A 370 6.60 24.93 -9.76
C LEU A 370 6.40 23.79 -10.77
N ASN A 371 7.18 22.73 -10.61
CA ASN A 371 7.31 21.68 -11.62
C ASN A 371 7.10 20.25 -11.08
N HIS A 372 6.97 20.06 -9.76
CA HIS A 372 6.86 18.73 -9.18
C HIS A 372 5.84 18.61 -8.06
N ALA A 373 4.97 17.61 -8.14
CA ALA A 373 3.93 17.33 -7.16
C ALA A 373 4.31 16.16 -6.25
N LEU A 374 4.04 16.29 -4.94
CA LEU A 374 4.33 15.29 -3.92
C LEU A 374 3.17 15.20 -2.91
N LEU A 375 3.30 14.27 -1.97
CA LEU A 375 2.42 14.18 -0.82
C LEU A 375 3.14 14.65 0.45
N LEU A 376 2.63 15.69 1.10
CA LEU A 376 3.03 16.09 2.45
C LEU A 376 2.39 15.14 3.47
N VAL A 377 3.21 14.40 4.20
CA VAL A 377 2.77 13.32 5.10
C VAL A 377 3.10 13.59 6.56
N GLY A 378 3.89 14.62 6.84
CA GLY A 378 4.27 14.91 8.21
C GLY A 378 5.08 16.18 8.39
N TYR A 379 5.44 16.44 9.63
CA TYR A 379 6.38 17.47 10.05
C TYR A 379 7.04 17.06 11.37
N GLY A 380 8.16 17.68 11.69
CA GLY A 380 8.79 17.59 12.99
C GLY A 380 9.63 18.81 13.31
N THR A 381 10.31 18.77 14.44
CA THR A 381 11.27 19.78 14.86
C THR A 381 12.58 19.09 15.23
N ASP A 382 13.66 19.50 14.57
CA ASP A 382 15.03 19.10 14.93
C ASP A 382 15.62 20.13 15.89
N PRO A 383 16.25 19.73 17.01
CA PRO A 383 16.78 20.67 18.00
C PRO A 383 17.86 21.62 17.47
N LEU A 384 18.58 21.23 16.42
CA LEU A 384 19.70 22.01 15.86
C LEU A 384 19.29 22.77 14.60
N ARG A 385 18.41 22.20 13.77
CA ARG A 385 18.04 22.74 12.47
C ARG A 385 16.67 23.41 12.42
N GLY A 386 15.84 23.19 13.43
CA GLY A 386 14.50 23.75 13.51
C GLY A 386 13.43 22.87 12.85
N ASP A 387 12.34 23.51 12.47
CA ASP A 387 11.17 22.84 11.91
C ASP A 387 11.44 22.25 10.53
N TYR A 388 10.80 21.13 10.22
CA TYR A 388 10.88 20.47 8.92
C TYR A 388 9.59 19.76 8.54
N TRP A 389 9.41 19.54 7.25
CA TRP A 389 8.33 18.80 6.62
C TRP A 389 8.80 17.43 6.17
N ILE A 390 7.89 16.46 6.15
CA ILE A 390 8.14 15.11 5.65
C ILE A 390 7.26 14.91 4.42
N LEU A 391 7.87 14.72 3.25
CA LEU A 391 7.18 14.52 1.99
C LEU A 391 7.46 13.12 1.45
N LYS A 392 6.42 12.46 0.92
CA LYS A 392 6.51 11.23 0.15
C LYS A 392 6.66 11.59 -1.34
N ASN A 393 7.72 11.10 -1.97
CA ASN A 393 8.01 11.34 -3.39
C ASN A 393 7.58 10.14 -4.25
N SER A 394 7.51 10.35 -5.55
CA SER A 394 7.19 9.37 -6.59
C SER A 394 8.41 8.97 -7.43
N TYR A 395 9.63 9.04 -6.87
CA TYR A 395 10.89 8.65 -7.54
C TYR A 395 11.41 7.26 -7.10
N GLY A 396 10.53 6.46 -6.51
CA GLY A 396 10.89 5.16 -5.95
C GLY A 396 11.66 5.26 -4.63
N SER A 397 11.72 4.13 -3.92
CA SER A 397 12.34 4.06 -2.59
C SER A 397 13.86 4.18 -2.59
N ASN A 398 14.52 4.14 -3.76
CA ASN A 398 15.97 4.33 -3.87
C ASN A 398 16.38 5.81 -3.86
N TRP A 399 15.43 6.72 -4.01
CA TRP A 399 15.66 8.17 -3.96
C TRP A 399 15.45 8.70 -2.54
N GLY A 400 16.26 9.67 -2.11
CA GLY A 400 16.11 10.30 -0.80
C GLY A 400 16.23 9.34 0.39
N ASP A 401 15.53 9.68 1.49
CA ASP A 401 15.42 8.83 2.67
C ASP A 401 14.31 7.79 2.44
N LYS A 402 14.63 6.72 1.70
CA LYS A 402 13.71 5.63 1.36
C LYS A 402 12.46 6.08 0.59
N GLY A 403 12.61 7.06 -0.30
CA GLY A 403 11.51 7.68 -1.07
C GLY A 403 10.89 8.90 -0.41
N PHE A 404 11.39 9.31 0.75
CA PHE A 404 10.91 10.48 1.49
C PHE A 404 11.93 11.60 1.50
N LEU A 405 11.44 12.82 1.67
CA LEU A 405 12.21 14.05 1.81
C LEU A 405 11.93 14.68 3.17
N LYS A 406 12.99 15.07 3.89
CA LYS A 406 12.89 15.99 5.03
C LYS A 406 13.26 17.38 4.57
N LEU A 407 12.27 18.23 4.32
CA LEU A 407 12.43 19.60 3.84
C LEU A 407 12.43 20.57 5.03
N LEU A 408 13.52 21.32 5.24
CA LEU A 408 13.57 22.33 6.29
C LEU A 408 12.51 23.41 6.05
N ALA A 409 11.87 23.83 7.13
CA ALA A 409 10.90 24.90 7.10
C ALA A 409 11.61 26.24 6.93
N ASP A 410 11.11 27.08 6.02
CA ASP A 410 11.55 28.47 5.89
C ASP A 410 10.40 29.45 6.18
N LYS A 411 10.71 30.75 6.15
CA LYS A 411 9.75 31.84 6.38
C LYS A 411 9.10 32.36 5.09
N LYS A 412 9.41 31.76 3.94
CA LYS A 412 8.96 32.15 2.61
C LYS A 412 7.87 31.15 2.17
N ILE A 413 7.87 30.78 0.90
CA ILE A 413 6.93 29.80 0.34
C ILE A 413 7.43 28.35 0.44
N ASN A 414 8.58 28.11 1.08
CA ASN A 414 9.18 26.80 1.31
C ASN A 414 9.30 25.93 0.05
N CYS A 415 10.05 26.42 -0.94
CA CYS A 415 10.23 25.79 -2.26
C CYS A 415 8.94 25.68 -3.10
N GLY A 416 7.86 26.35 -2.70
CA GLY A 416 6.55 26.22 -3.34
C GLY A 416 5.53 25.42 -2.54
N LEU A 417 5.96 24.72 -1.47
CA LEU A 417 5.11 23.85 -0.66
C LEU A 417 3.80 24.52 -0.23
N ASN A 418 3.87 25.80 0.12
CA ASN A 418 2.73 26.56 0.64
C ASN A 418 1.78 27.08 -0.48
N VAL A 419 2.16 26.99 -1.74
CA VAL A 419 1.40 27.55 -2.87
C VAL A 419 0.24 26.65 -3.29
N PHE A 420 0.46 25.34 -3.42
CA PHE A 420 -0.58 24.41 -3.90
C PHE A 420 -0.94 23.26 -2.97
N PRO A 421 -1.17 23.50 -1.67
CA PRO A 421 -1.65 22.44 -0.80
C PRO A 421 -3.16 22.21 -1.04
N VAL A 422 -3.51 21.02 -1.52
CA VAL A 422 -4.89 20.61 -1.84
C VAL A 422 -5.25 19.26 -1.23
N LEU A 423 -6.50 19.12 -0.83
CA LEU A 423 -7.05 17.88 -0.26
C LEU A 423 -8.21 17.35 -1.09
N PRO A 424 -8.30 16.01 -1.30
CA PRO A 424 -9.55 15.40 -1.70
C PRO A 424 -10.56 15.38 -0.54
N THR A 425 -11.84 15.57 -0.84
CA THR A 425 -12.94 15.53 0.13
C THR A 425 -13.97 14.45 -0.22
N GLY A 426 -14.67 13.96 0.79
CA GLY A 426 -15.64 12.87 0.64
C GLY A 426 -15.02 11.56 0.15
N ALA A 427 -13.74 11.33 0.47
CA ALA A 427 -13.02 10.11 0.12
C ALA A 427 -13.67 8.88 0.77
N LYS A 428 -14.01 7.88 -0.04
CA LYS A 428 -14.64 6.63 0.39
C LYS A 428 -13.91 5.43 -0.17
N ALA A 429 -13.77 4.40 0.66
CA ALA A 429 -13.38 3.07 0.18
C ALA A 429 -14.48 2.53 -0.76
N GLY A 430 -14.06 2.00 -1.91
CA GLY A 430 -14.93 1.31 -2.84
C GLY A 430 -15.13 -0.17 -2.47
N ALA A 431 -15.88 -0.90 -3.30
CA ALA A 431 -16.14 -2.32 -3.08
C ALA A 431 -14.94 -3.21 -3.45
N SER A 432 -14.02 -2.70 -4.28
CA SER A 432 -12.70 -3.29 -4.42
C SER A 432 -11.92 -2.94 -3.15
N THR A 433 -11.84 -3.88 -2.22
CA THR A 433 -10.80 -3.85 -1.21
C THR A 433 -9.43 -3.98 -1.89
N ALA A 434 -8.35 -3.74 -1.14
CA ALA A 434 -6.99 -4.04 -1.59
C ALA A 434 -6.90 -5.53 -1.81
N ALA A 435 -7.37 -5.92 -2.98
CA ALA A 435 -7.24 -7.20 -3.54
C ALA A 435 -5.74 -7.38 -3.71
N VAL A 436 -5.16 -8.06 -2.71
CA VAL A 436 -3.93 -8.85 -2.80
C VAL A 436 -3.55 -8.95 -4.26
N ASP A 437 -2.49 -8.31 -4.73
CA ASP A 437 -1.93 -8.84 -5.96
C ASP A 437 -1.32 -10.15 -5.58
N GLY A 438 -2.08 -11.22 -5.62
CA GLY A 438 -1.74 -12.05 -6.74
C GLY A 438 -2.67 -11.93 -7.93
N GLY A 439 -3.40 -10.85 -8.09
CA GLY A 439 -4.84 -11.01 -8.17
C GLY A 439 -5.43 -11.35 -6.80
N GLY A 440 -6.52 -10.65 -6.55
CA GLY A 440 -7.17 -10.20 -5.31
C GLY A 440 -7.45 -11.02 -4.05
N ASP A 441 -8.05 -10.20 -3.16
CA ASP A 441 -8.76 -10.23 -1.84
C ASP A 441 -9.05 -11.59 -1.18
N ASP A 442 -9.34 -11.76 0.12
CA ASP A 442 -9.90 -10.89 1.18
C ASP A 442 -9.36 -11.26 2.60
N ARG A 443 -9.40 -10.27 3.52
CA ARG A 443 -9.43 -10.26 5.01
C ARG A 443 -8.65 -11.29 5.85
N TYR A 444 -7.86 -10.82 6.82
CA TYR A 444 -7.59 -11.55 8.07
C TYR A 444 -7.92 -10.69 9.29
N LEU A 445 -8.92 -11.15 10.06
CA LEU A 445 -9.02 -10.85 11.49
C LEU A 445 -7.74 -11.39 12.13
N SER A 446 -6.80 -10.51 12.48
CA SER A 446 -5.79 -10.89 13.45
C SER A 446 -6.53 -11.32 14.72
N LEU A 447 -6.36 -12.57 15.12
CA LEU A 447 -6.79 -13.01 16.43
C LEU A 447 -6.20 -12.03 17.44
N THR A 448 -7.06 -11.42 18.26
CA THR A 448 -6.60 -10.54 19.34
C THR A 448 -5.59 -11.30 20.19
N SER A 449 -4.68 -10.60 20.87
CA SER A 449 -3.70 -11.26 21.74
C SER A 449 -4.37 -12.22 22.74
N GLY A 450 -5.62 -11.95 23.15
CA GLY A 450 -6.43 -12.85 23.98
C GLY A 450 -6.83 -14.16 23.30
N ALA A 451 -7.11 -14.15 21.99
CA ALA A 451 -7.45 -15.36 21.25
C ALA A 451 -6.21 -16.24 20.97
N TRP A 452 -5.03 -15.63 20.78
CA TRP A 452 -3.77 -16.38 20.76
C TRP A 452 -3.45 -17.02 22.11
N ILE A 453 -3.72 -16.31 23.21
CA ILE A 453 -3.60 -16.86 24.57
C ILE A 453 -4.59 -18.03 24.76
N ALA A 454 -5.82 -17.90 24.29
CA ALA A 454 -6.81 -18.97 24.38
C ALA A 454 -6.39 -20.23 23.61
N ILE A 455 -5.86 -20.08 22.39
CA ILE A 455 -5.32 -21.20 21.60
C ILE A 455 -4.13 -21.85 22.31
N ALA A 456 -3.21 -21.04 22.85
CA ALA A 456 -2.07 -21.55 23.60
C ALA A 456 -2.50 -22.34 24.86
N ILE A 457 -3.53 -21.87 25.57
CA ILE A 457 -4.11 -22.58 26.72
C ILE A 457 -4.72 -23.91 26.28
N VAL A 458 -5.55 -23.91 25.23
CA VAL A 458 -6.20 -25.13 24.72
C VAL A 458 -5.15 -26.15 24.26
N ALA A 459 -4.13 -25.72 23.51
CA ALA A 459 -3.03 -26.57 23.08
C ALA A 459 -2.25 -27.14 24.28
N SER A 460 -2.00 -26.33 25.31
CA SER A 460 -1.31 -26.77 26.53
C SER A 460 -2.12 -27.81 27.30
N VAL A 461 -3.43 -27.58 27.47
CA VAL A 461 -4.34 -28.52 28.15
C VAL A 461 -4.44 -29.84 27.37
N ALA A 462 -4.60 -29.77 26.05
CA ALA A 462 -4.64 -30.97 25.20
C ALA A 462 -3.33 -31.78 25.30
N THR A 463 -2.19 -31.10 25.32
CA THR A 463 -0.87 -31.73 25.49
C THR A 463 -0.74 -32.44 26.85
N VAL A 464 -1.18 -31.80 27.93
CA VAL A 464 -1.18 -32.42 29.27
C VAL A 464 -2.10 -33.64 29.33
N ILE A 465 -3.30 -33.56 28.75
CA ILE A 465 -4.26 -34.68 28.74
C ILE A 465 -3.69 -35.86 27.93
N LEU A 466 -3.15 -35.62 26.74
CA LEU A 466 -2.56 -36.67 25.91
C LEU A 466 -1.35 -37.31 26.59
N THR A 467 -0.53 -36.52 27.29
CA THR A 467 0.61 -37.01 28.07
C THR A 467 0.14 -37.89 29.23
N ALA A 468 -0.91 -37.49 29.96
CA ALA A 468 -1.47 -38.27 31.05
C ALA A 468 -2.09 -39.61 30.56
N ILE A 469 -2.80 -39.58 29.43
CA ILE A 469 -3.33 -40.79 28.79
C ILE A 469 -2.18 -41.71 28.37
N GLY A 470 -1.13 -41.17 27.75
CA GLY A 470 0.07 -41.92 27.39
C GLY A 470 0.71 -42.61 28.60
N LEU A 471 0.90 -41.88 29.70
CA LEU A 471 1.43 -42.42 30.96
C LEU A 471 0.53 -43.51 31.55
N PHE A 472 -0.79 -43.35 31.48
CA PHE A 472 -1.74 -44.35 31.95
C PHE A 472 -1.65 -45.65 31.14
N LEU A 473 -1.61 -45.54 29.80
CA LEU A 473 -1.47 -46.69 28.91
C LEU A 473 -0.14 -47.42 29.12
N VAL A 474 0.96 -46.68 29.28
CA VAL A 474 2.28 -47.26 29.59
C VAL A 474 2.26 -47.97 30.94
N ARG A 475 1.65 -47.37 31.97
CA ARG A 475 1.53 -47.98 33.30
C ARG A 475 0.68 -49.25 33.28
N ARG A 476 -0.44 -49.25 32.54
CA ARG A 476 -1.28 -50.43 32.35
C ARG A 476 -0.52 -51.56 31.64
N ARG A 477 0.23 -51.23 30.58
CA ARG A 477 1.06 -52.21 29.86
C ARG A 477 2.18 -52.77 30.74
N ARG A 478 2.83 -51.93 31.55
CA ARG A 478 3.88 -52.36 32.49
C ARG A 478 3.33 -53.27 33.60
N ASN A 479 2.10 -53.02 34.07
CA ASN A 479 1.45 -53.89 35.06
C ASN A 479 1.05 -55.25 34.47
N ALA A 480 0.56 -55.28 33.22
CA ALA A 480 0.27 -56.53 32.52
C ALA A 480 1.54 -57.39 32.34
N LEU A 481 2.65 -56.78 31.90
CA LEU A 481 3.94 -57.47 31.77
C LEU A 481 4.49 -57.97 33.12
N ARG A 482 4.26 -57.24 34.22
CA ARG A 482 4.63 -57.69 35.57
C ARG A 482 3.80 -58.89 36.03
N GLN A 483 2.52 -58.96 35.68
CA GLN A 483 1.68 -60.13 36.00
C GLN A 483 2.08 -61.35 35.18
N GLU A 484 2.46 -61.20 33.91
CA GLU A 484 3.03 -62.29 33.11
C GLU A 484 4.37 -62.78 33.70
N ALA A 485 5.24 -61.86 34.14
CA ALA A 485 6.50 -62.23 34.78
C ALA A 485 6.33 -62.93 36.15
N LEU A 486 5.32 -62.53 36.95
CA LEU A 486 4.98 -63.19 38.22
C LEU A 486 4.28 -64.55 38.00
N GLY A 487 3.46 -64.69 36.95
CA GLY A 487 2.86 -65.96 36.55
C GLY A 487 3.90 -67.00 36.12
N LEU A 488 4.99 -66.57 35.48
CA LEU A 488 6.11 -67.43 35.09
C LEU A 488 6.95 -67.91 36.30
N GLN A 489 6.99 -67.17 37.41
CA GLN A 489 7.67 -67.62 38.64
C GLN A 489 6.86 -68.68 39.42
N MET A 490 5.53 -68.70 39.30
CA MET A 490 4.70 -69.75 39.90
C MET A 490 4.67 -71.06 39.08
N GLY A 491 5.07 -71.02 37.80
CA GLY A 491 5.19 -72.22 36.94
C GLY A 491 6.52 -72.98 37.05
N SER A 492 7.48 -72.49 37.84
CA SER A 492 8.80 -73.11 38.07
C SER A 492 8.87 -73.91 39.38
N GLY A 493 7.73 -74.12 40.05
CA GLY A 493 7.61 -74.88 41.30
C GLY A 493 6.77 -76.13 41.17
N MET A 494 6.99 -76.92 40.12
CA MET A 494 6.55 -78.32 40.01
C MET A 494 7.76 -79.19 39.66
#